data_AF-A0A2K4ZLN1-F1
#
_entry.id   AF-A0A2K4ZLN1-F1
#
_cell.length_a   1.000
_cell.length_b   1.000
_cell.length_c   1.000
_cell.angle_alpha   90.00
_cell.angle_beta   90.00
_cell.angle_gamma   90.00
#
_symmetry.space_group_name_H-M   'P 1'
#
loop_
_entity.id
_entity.type
_entity.pdbx_description
1 polymer ?
#
loop_
_entity_poly.entity_id
_entity_poly.type
_entity_poly.pdbx_seq_one_letter_code
_entity_poly.pdbx_strand_id
1 'polypeptide(L)'
;MHKYMRAIGFSTMESRKKLQELLTDAVIHADRRSLARNQKNILVGEFCKDFAKGLGVAVCGELDEEDGFIYEYYYPYLDGTGITSYEDVSVERHADKESYAGVCDDIKVGISLIFYLKDKIPYIRAEATNRLPVRGTTLTLSALSTGGTILFPIQKDAEQEQRVKKNSVARNNLMAAARKGDEDAIETLTLEDMDMYTIISKRIQKEDVFSLVDTYFMPYGVECDQYSILGEIMAIRLVTNEVTGEKIYILTICCNELTFDVSVNIIDVYGEPQVGRRFKGVIWLQGSINFPEEFA
;
A
#
# COMPACT_ATOMS: atom_id res chain seq x y z
N MET A 1 -17.99 -1.36 -9.88
CA MET A 1 -17.53 -0.51 -8.76
C MET A 1 -16.17 -1.00 -8.33
N HIS A 2 -15.27 -0.13 -7.90
CA HIS A 2 -13.95 -0.54 -7.42
C HIS A 2 -14.08 -1.48 -6.21
N LYS A 3 -13.44 -2.66 -6.27
CA LYS A 3 -13.57 -3.75 -5.28
C LYS A 3 -13.30 -3.28 -3.84
N TYR A 4 -12.35 -2.35 -3.69
CA TYR A 4 -11.89 -1.85 -2.39
C TYR A 4 -12.72 -0.68 -1.82
N MET A 5 -13.81 -0.25 -2.47
CA MET A 5 -14.72 0.76 -1.91
C MET A 5 -15.30 0.35 -0.55
N ARG A 6 -15.50 -0.95 -0.34
CA ARG A 6 -15.94 -1.48 0.96
C ARG A 6 -14.95 -1.22 2.09
N ALA A 7 -13.64 -1.22 1.78
CA ALA A 7 -12.56 -1.01 2.74
C ALA A 7 -12.54 0.42 3.30
N ILE A 8 -13.23 1.35 2.63
CA ILE A 8 -13.42 2.74 3.07
C ILE A 8 -14.86 3.03 3.50
N GLY A 9 -15.67 1.98 3.76
CA GLY A 9 -17.02 2.12 4.33
C GLY A 9 -18.16 2.22 3.31
N PHE A 10 -17.97 1.83 2.06
CA PHE A 10 -19.06 1.74 1.07
C PHE A 10 -19.40 0.29 0.73
N SER A 11 -19.62 -0.56 1.75
CA SER A 11 -19.85 -2.00 1.54
C SER A 11 -21.17 -2.31 0.83
N THR A 12 -22.20 -1.50 1.08
CA THR A 12 -23.57 -1.67 0.57
C THR A 12 -23.87 -0.87 -0.70
N MET A 13 -22.89 -0.14 -1.24
CA MET A 13 -23.09 0.73 -2.39
C MET A 13 -23.07 -0.06 -3.71
N GLU A 14 -24.22 -0.53 -4.17
CA GLU A 14 -24.29 -1.30 -5.43
C GLU A 14 -24.82 -0.49 -6.63
N SER A 15 -25.45 0.67 -6.37
CA SER A 15 -26.06 1.48 -7.42
C SER A 15 -25.03 2.33 -8.17
N ARG A 16 -24.92 2.12 -9.49
CA ARG A 16 -24.10 2.96 -10.39
C ARG A 16 -24.48 4.44 -10.30
N LYS A 17 -25.76 4.74 -10.09
CA LYS A 17 -26.24 6.13 -9.95
C LYS A 17 -25.69 6.79 -8.70
N LYS A 18 -25.77 6.11 -7.54
CA LYS A 18 -25.19 6.61 -6.28
C LYS A 18 -23.68 6.79 -6.35
N LEU A 19 -22.99 5.86 -7.03
CA LEU A 19 -21.56 6.01 -7.29
C LEU A 19 -21.28 7.26 -8.12
N GLN A 20 -22.03 7.50 -9.20
CA GLN A 20 -21.84 8.70 -10.03
C GLN A 20 -22.11 9.98 -9.22
N GLU A 21 -23.17 10.02 -8.41
CA GLU A 21 -23.45 11.14 -7.49
C GLU A 21 -22.28 11.39 -6.53
N LEU A 22 -21.71 10.34 -5.94
CA LEU A 22 -20.55 10.43 -5.06
C LEU A 22 -19.30 10.94 -5.78
N LEU A 23 -19.03 10.47 -7.00
CA LEU A 23 -17.87 10.93 -7.77
C LEU A 23 -18.03 12.38 -8.21
N THR A 24 -19.23 12.79 -8.60
CA THR A 24 -19.54 14.19 -8.91
C THR A 24 -19.36 15.07 -7.68
N ASP A 25 -19.86 14.64 -6.52
CA ASP A 25 -19.66 15.32 -5.24
C ASP A 25 -18.17 15.40 -4.86
N ALA A 26 -17.39 14.34 -5.11
CA ALA A 26 -15.95 14.33 -4.89
C ALA A 26 -15.20 15.34 -5.77
N VAL A 27 -15.66 15.59 -7.00
CA VAL A 27 -15.06 16.60 -7.89
C VAL A 27 -15.48 18.03 -7.47
N ILE A 28 -16.77 18.25 -7.21
CA ILE A 28 -17.30 19.59 -6.89
C ILE A 28 -16.83 20.07 -5.52
N HIS A 29 -16.83 19.17 -4.53
CA HIS A 29 -16.53 19.45 -3.12
C HIS A 29 -15.26 18.72 -2.66
N ALA A 30 -14.26 18.60 -3.55
CA ALA A 30 -12.96 18.01 -3.22
C ALA A 30 -12.27 18.76 -2.07
N ASP A 31 -11.73 18.02 -1.10
CA ASP A 31 -10.90 18.54 -0.02
C ASP A 31 -9.48 18.87 -0.51
N ARG A 32 -8.98 18.09 -1.48
CA ARG A 32 -7.68 18.30 -2.12
C ARG A 32 -7.84 18.26 -3.64
N ARG A 33 -7.16 19.19 -4.33
CA ARG A 33 -7.15 19.30 -5.79
C ARG A 33 -5.72 19.49 -6.26
N SER A 34 -5.29 18.62 -7.16
CA SER A 34 -3.97 18.70 -7.77
C SER A 34 -4.11 18.74 -9.28
N LEU A 35 -3.49 19.73 -9.93
CA LEU A 35 -3.49 19.92 -11.37
C LEU A 35 -2.05 19.96 -11.90
N ALA A 36 -1.81 19.36 -13.05
CA ALA A 36 -0.54 19.49 -13.77
C ALA A 36 -0.77 19.41 -15.29
N ARG A 37 0.16 19.98 -16.06
CA ARG A 37 0.23 19.73 -17.50
C ARG A 37 1.16 18.55 -17.75
N ASN A 38 0.68 17.56 -18.49
CA ASN A 38 1.52 16.44 -18.91
C ASN A 38 2.43 16.84 -20.09
N GLN A 39 3.30 15.93 -20.55
CA GLN A 39 4.20 16.17 -21.68
C GLN A 39 3.49 16.53 -23.00
N LYS A 40 2.22 16.13 -23.15
CA LYS A 40 1.37 16.46 -24.32
C LYS A 40 0.65 17.81 -24.16
N ASN A 41 0.99 18.57 -23.12
CA ASN A 41 0.37 19.84 -22.75
C ASN A 41 -1.12 19.75 -22.38
N ILE A 42 -1.62 18.55 -22.09
CA ILE A 42 -2.99 18.31 -21.60
C ILE A 42 -3.01 18.56 -20.10
N LEU A 43 -4.06 19.25 -19.63
CA LEU A 43 -4.25 19.55 -18.22
C LEU A 43 -4.90 18.34 -17.54
N VAL A 44 -4.13 17.65 -16.70
CA VAL A 44 -4.61 16.52 -15.90
C VAL A 44 -4.92 16.97 -14.49
N GLY A 45 -5.98 16.40 -13.91
CA GLY A 45 -6.45 16.71 -12.57
C GLY A 45 -6.75 15.49 -11.72
N GLU A 46 -6.44 15.62 -10.43
CA GLU A 46 -6.85 14.68 -9.39
C GLU A 46 -7.63 15.43 -8.31
N PHE A 47 -8.85 14.96 -8.02
CA PHE A 47 -9.77 15.52 -7.05
C PHE A 47 -10.02 14.50 -5.96
N CYS A 48 -9.57 14.80 -4.75
CA CYS A 48 -9.63 13.90 -3.61
C CYS A 48 -10.64 14.43 -2.59
N LYS A 49 -11.57 13.56 -2.19
CA LYS A 49 -12.53 13.83 -1.12
C LYS A 49 -12.41 12.79 -0.02
N ASP A 50 -12.26 13.25 1.21
CA ASP A 50 -12.23 12.43 2.40
C ASP A 50 -13.67 12.12 2.84
N PHE A 51 -13.94 10.85 3.17
CA PHE A 51 -15.22 10.39 3.73
C PHE A 51 -15.05 9.86 5.16
N ALA A 52 -13.81 9.67 5.60
CA ALA A 52 -13.43 9.53 6.99
C ALA A 52 -12.00 10.07 7.13
N LYS A 53 -11.51 10.21 8.36
CA LYS A 53 -10.15 10.71 8.61
C LYS A 53 -9.09 9.85 7.90
N GLY A 54 -8.49 10.41 6.84
CA GLY A 54 -7.45 9.76 6.02
C GLY A 54 -7.97 8.67 5.08
N LEU A 55 -9.29 8.60 4.83
CA LEU A 55 -9.89 7.66 3.89
C LEU A 55 -10.81 8.41 2.94
N GLY A 56 -10.65 8.17 1.65
CA GLY A 56 -11.39 8.92 0.65
C GLY A 56 -11.43 8.27 -0.71
N VAL A 57 -11.95 9.03 -1.67
CA VAL A 57 -11.94 8.69 -3.09
C VAL A 57 -11.22 9.77 -3.87
N ALA A 58 -10.29 9.35 -4.72
CA ALA A 58 -9.62 10.19 -5.69
C ALA A 58 -10.28 9.98 -7.05
N VAL A 59 -10.65 11.09 -7.71
CA VAL A 59 -11.22 11.11 -9.05
C VAL A 59 -10.21 11.76 -9.99
N CYS A 60 -9.80 11.00 -11.01
CA CYS A 60 -8.80 11.42 -11.98
C CYS A 60 -9.43 11.66 -13.35
N GLY A 61 -8.91 12.66 -14.04
CA GLY A 61 -9.34 12.98 -15.39
C GLY A 61 -8.54 14.11 -16.02
N GLU A 62 -9.01 14.53 -17.18
CA GLU A 62 -8.45 15.65 -17.93
C GLU A 62 -9.40 16.85 -17.86
N LEU A 63 -8.86 18.05 -17.98
CA LEU A 63 -9.65 19.26 -18.22
C LEU A 63 -9.56 19.59 -19.71
N ASP A 64 -10.72 19.78 -20.33
CA ASP A 64 -10.83 20.24 -21.71
C ASP A 64 -10.52 21.75 -21.85
N GLU A 65 -10.57 22.25 -23.08
CA GLU A 65 -10.29 23.66 -23.39
C GLU A 65 -11.34 24.64 -22.83
N GLU A 66 -12.51 24.15 -22.40
CA GLU A 66 -13.61 24.92 -21.79
C GLU A 66 -13.65 24.76 -20.26
N ASP A 67 -12.57 24.25 -19.64
CA ASP A 67 -12.45 23.91 -18.22
C ASP A 67 -13.46 22.83 -17.76
N GLY A 68 -14.02 22.06 -18.69
CA GLY A 68 -14.85 20.89 -18.45
C GLY A 68 -14.01 19.69 -17.97
N PHE A 69 -14.35 19.13 -16.83
CA PHE A 69 -13.67 17.95 -16.29
C PHE A 69 -14.17 16.66 -16.95
N ILE A 70 -13.29 16.03 -17.73
CA ILE A 70 -13.52 14.73 -18.37
C ILE A 70 -13.03 13.64 -17.42
N TYR A 71 -13.98 12.95 -16.79
CA TYR A 71 -13.70 11.81 -15.91
C TYR A 71 -13.08 10.63 -16.68
N GLU A 72 -11.97 10.09 -16.16
CA GLU A 72 -11.34 8.88 -16.67
C GLU A 72 -11.53 7.68 -15.74
N TYR A 73 -11.09 7.84 -14.49
CA TYR A 73 -11.13 6.78 -13.49
C TYR A 73 -11.18 7.34 -12.06
N TYR A 74 -11.48 6.47 -11.09
CA TYR A 74 -11.38 6.78 -9.66
C TYR A 74 -10.75 5.62 -8.91
N TYR A 75 -10.24 5.91 -7.72
CA TYR A 75 -9.78 4.91 -6.77
C TYR A 75 -10.06 5.32 -5.32
N PRO A 76 -10.42 4.35 -4.44
CA PRO A 76 -10.40 4.60 -3.00
C PRO A 76 -8.96 4.69 -2.51
N TYR A 77 -8.71 5.50 -1.48
CA TYR A 77 -7.38 5.62 -0.88
C TYR A 77 -7.42 5.58 0.64
N LEU A 78 -6.27 5.22 1.22
CA LEU A 78 -5.92 5.44 2.61
C LEU A 78 -4.65 6.31 2.67
N ASP A 79 -4.66 7.36 3.47
CA ASP A 79 -3.46 8.13 3.79
C ASP A 79 -2.67 7.39 4.87
N GLY A 80 -1.57 6.77 4.43
CA GLY A 80 -0.63 6.08 5.31
C GLY A 80 0.09 7.06 6.23
N THR A 81 0.61 6.54 7.33
CA THR A 81 1.37 7.31 8.31
C THR A 81 2.86 6.96 8.30
N GLY A 82 3.70 7.99 8.50
CA GLY A 82 5.14 7.84 8.59
C GLY A 82 5.82 7.53 7.26
N ILE A 83 7.13 7.27 7.34
CA ILE A 83 7.94 6.83 6.21
C ILE A 83 8.06 5.31 6.31
N THR A 84 7.60 4.61 5.30
CA THR A 84 7.67 3.16 5.23
C THR A 84 9.02 2.70 4.66
N SER A 85 9.51 3.41 3.64
CA SER A 85 10.79 3.12 3.00
C SER A 85 11.55 4.39 2.61
N TYR A 86 12.88 4.27 2.60
CA TYR A 86 13.82 5.29 2.10
C TYR A 86 14.48 4.83 0.80
N GLU A 87 14.02 3.72 0.24
CA GLU A 87 14.56 3.16 -0.99
C GLU A 87 14.09 3.95 -2.22
N ASP A 88 14.92 3.94 -3.26
CA ASP A 88 14.59 4.58 -4.52
C ASP A 88 13.38 3.89 -5.17
N VAL A 89 12.45 4.70 -5.68
CA VAL A 89 11.22 4.23 -6.33
C VAL A 89 11.32 4.50 -7.83
N SER A 90 11.15 3.46 -8.65
CA SER A 90 10.89 3.62 -10.08
C SER A 90 9.38 3.69 -10.32
N VAL A 91 8.96 4.47 -11.31
CA VAL A 91 7.53 4.66 -11.62
C VAL A 91 7.29 4.21 -13.05
N GLU A 92 6.33 3.31 -13.23
CA GLU A 92 5.91 2.80 -14.53
C GLU A 92 4.45 3.17 -14.80
N ARG A 93 4.14 3.51 -16.06
CA ARG A 93 2.77 3.77 -16.48
C ARG A 93 2.10 2.46 -16.91
N HIS A 94 0.90 2.20 -16.42
CA HIS A 94 0.12 1.06 -16.90
C HIS A 94 -0.23 1.24 -18.38
N ALA A 95 -0.09 0.18 -19.19
CA ALA A 95 -0.28 0.26 -20.63
C ALA A 95 -1.72 0.66 -21.05
N ASP A 96 -2.72 0.21 -20.28
CA ASP A 96 -4.15 0.38 -20.62
C ASP A 96 -4.85 1.52 -19.87
N LYS A 97 -4.18 2.19 -18.92
CA LYS A 97 -4.77 3.26 -18.09
C LYS A 97 -3.76 4.38 -17.86
N GLU A 98 -4.23 5.63 -17.76
CA GLU A 98 -3.50 6.81 -17.25
C GLU A 98 -3.14 6.71 -15.74
N SER A 99 -3.01 5.49 -15.21
CA SER A 99 -2.58 5.19 -13.83
C SER A 99 -1.13 4.73 -13.80
N TYR A 100 -0.48 4.94 -12.65
CA TYR A 100 0.95 4.67 -12.47
C TYR A 100 1.15 3.64 -11.35
N ALA A 101 2.16 2.79 -11.51
CA ALA A 101 2.65 1.90 -10.48
C ALA A 101 4.03 2.38 -10.03
N GLY A 102 4.26 2.36 -8.72
CA GLY A 102 5.60 2.47 -8.15
C GLY A 102 6.19 1.10 -7.94
N VAL A 103 7.47 0.93 -8.27
CA VAL A 103 8.26 -0.26 -7.95
C VAL A 103 9.36 0.17 -6.98
N CYS A 104 9.47 -0.53 -5.87
CA CYS A 104 10.42 -0.26 -4.80
C CYS A 104 11.10 -1.57 -4.40
N ASP A 105 12.42 -1.61 -4.52
CA ASP A 105 13.21 -2.75 -4.07
C ASP A 105 13.50 -2.62 -2.57
N ASP A 106 12.50 -2.91 -1.73
CA ASP A 106 12.64 -2.85 -0.28
C ASP A 106 13.30 -4.12 0.28
N ILE A 107 14.51 -3.91 0.79
CA ILE A 107 15.36 -4.93 1.39
C ILE A 107 14.64 -5.68 2.53
N LYS A 108 13.80 -5.00 3.31
CA LYS A 108 13.17 -5.57 4.51
C LYS A 108 12.27 -6.75 4.18
N VAL A 109 11.60 -6.68 3.02
CA VAL A 109 10.68 -7.73 2.57
C VAL A 109 11.39 -8.80 1.72
N GLY A 110 12.55 -8.48 1.14
CA GLY A 110 13.31 -9.40 0.28
C GLY A 110 12.70 -9.61 -1.11
N ILE A 111 11.74 -8.76 -1.52
CA ILE A 111 11.11 -8.79 -2.84
C ILE A 111 10.92 -7.35 -3.36
N SER A 112 10.89 -7.19 -4.68
CA SER A 112 10.45 -5.94 -5.31
C SER A 112 8.96 -5.72 -5.04
N LEU A 113 8.64 -4.62 -4.35
CA LEU A 113 7.27 -4.21 -4.05
C LEU A 113 6.73 -3.38 -5.21
N ILE A 114 5.60 -3.78 -5.75
CA ILE A 114 4.84 -3.04 -6.76
C ILE A 114 3.60 -2.51 -6.07
N PHE A 115 3.34 -1.21 -6.18
CA PHE A 115 2.19 -0.58 -5.54
C PHE A 115 1.51 0.41 -6.46
N TYR A 116 0.22 0.65 -6.21
CA TYR A 116 -0.52 1.68 -6.91
C TYR A 116 -0.04 3.07 -6.46
N LEU A 117 0.46 3.89 -7.39
CA LEU A 117 0.93 5.24 -7.08
C LEU A 117 -0.27 6.18 -6.90
N LYS A 118 -0.42 6.69 -5.67
CA LYS A 118 -1.35 7.77 -5.33
C LYS A 118 -0.70 9.13 -5.57
N ASP A 119 -1.53 10.16 -5.78
CA ASP A 119 -1.09 11.54 -6.03
C ASP A 119 0.02 11.59 -7.11
N LYS A 120 -0.35 11.21 -8.32
CA LYS A 120 0.57 11.17 -9.47
C LYS A 120 1.01 12.55 -9.95
N ILE A 121 0.34 13.61 -9.49
CA ILE A 121 0.47 14.96 -10.05
C ILE A 121 1.88 15.56 -9.86
N PRO A 122 2.53 15.47 -8.68
CA PRO A 122 3.93 15.85 -8.52
C PRO A 122 4.87 15.11 -9.47
N TYR A 123 4.66 13.81 -9.67
CA TYR A 123 5.45 13.00 -10.60
C TYR A 123 5.29 13.48 -12.05
N ILE A 124 4.05 13.67 -12.52
CA ILE A 124 3.76 14.19 -13.86
C ILE A 124 4.40 15.57 -14.08
N ARG A 125 4.36 16.44 -13.06
CA ARG A 125 5.01 17.76 -13.11
C ARG A 125 6.53 17.64 -13.23
N ALA A 126 7.16 16.75 -12.45
CA ALA A 126 8.60 16.51 -12.52
C ALA A 126 9.02 15.91 -13.87
N GLU A 127 8.21 14.99 -14.41
CA GLU A 127 8.41 14.40 -15.74
C GLU A 127 8.30 15.46 -16.85
N ALA A 128 7.25 16.29 -16.83
CA ALA A 128 7.03 17.35 -17.82
C ALA A 128 8.13 18.43 -17.80
N THR A 129 8.80 18.61 -16.65
CA THR A 129 9.90 19.57 -16.50
C THR A 129 11.30 18.95 -16.65
N ASN A 130 11.40 17.68 -17.07
CA ASN A 130 12.66 16.91 -17.20
C ASN A 130 13.50 16.91 -15.91
N ARG A 131 12.86 16.79 -14.75
CA ARG A 131 13.50 16.76 -13.42
C ARG A 131 13.61 15.36 -12.80
N LEU A 132 13.31 14.32 -13.57
CA LEU A 132 13.48 12.92 -13.15
C LEU A 132 14.90 12.42 -13.48
N PRO A 133 15.49 11.52 -12.66
CA PRO A 133 14.97 10.99 -11.40
C PRO A 133 15.15 11.98 -10.24
N VAL A 134 14.18 12.04 -9.32
CA VAL A 134 14.30 12.84 -8.09
C VAL A 134 15.02 12.03 -7.03
N ARG A 135 16.13 12.56 -6.50
CA ARG A 135 16.91 11.92 -5.43
C ARG A 135 16.38 12.32 -4.05
N GLY A 136 16.51 11.40 -3.09
CA GLY A 136 16.11 11.66 -1.70
C GLY A 136 14.59 11.65 -1.49
N THR A 137 13.86 11.00 -2.39
CA THR A 137 12.44 10.70 -2.17
C THR A 137 12.31 9.69 -1.04
N THR A 138 11.18 9.72 -0.35
CA THR A 138 10.82 8.68 0.61
C THR A 138 9.45 8.14 0.25
N LEU A 139 9.10 6.96 0.76
CA LEU A 139 7.87 6.27 0.41
C LEU A 139 7.01 6.09 1.65
N THR A 140 5.74 6.44 1.52
CA THR A 140 4.70 6.12 2.49
C THR A 140 3.74 5.11 1.87
N LEU A 141 3.77 3.87 2.38
CA LEU A 141 2.87 2.80 1.94
C LEU A 141 1.62 2.74 2.81
N SER A 142 0.55 2.31 2.17
CA SER A 142 -0.76 2.11 2.76
C SER A 142 -1.47 0.99 2.00
N ALA A 143 -2.46 0.35 2.59
CA ALA A 143 -3.18 -0.69 1.89
C ALA A 143 -4.67 -0.71 2.22
N LEU A 144 -5.45 -1.21 1.26
CA LEU A 144 -6.87 -1.46 1.43
C LEU A 144 -7.13 -2.96 1.42
N SER A 145 -7.89 -3.46 2.39
CA SER A 145 -8.28 -4.87 2.45
C SER A 145 -9.79 -5.03 2.36
N THR A 146 -10.24 -5.98 1.55
CA THR A 146 -11.66 -6.36 1.49
C THR A 146 -12.12 -7.26 2.61
N GLY A 147 -11.19 -7.71 3.47
CA GLY A 147 -11.50 -8.56 4.61
C GLY A 147 -10.26 -9.19 5.20
N GLY A 148 -10.35 -9.60 6.46
CA GLY A 148 -9.21 -10.19 7.16
C GLY A 148 -9.59 -11.02 8.36
N THR A 149 -8.63 -11.80 8.83
CA THR A 149 -8.76 -12.65 10.01
C THR A 149 -7.74 -12.21 11.04
N ILE A 150 -8.20 -11.99 12.27
CA ILE A 150 -7.33 -11.71 13.41
C ILE A 150 -6.91 -13.03 14.04
N LEU A 151 -5.60 -13.24 14.15
CA LEU A 151 -4.98 -14.40 14.75
C LEU A 151 -4.37 -14.02 16.11
N PHE A 152 -4.27 -15.00 17.00
CA PHE A 152 -3.61 -14.81 18.27
C PHE A 152 -2.12 -14.47 18.11
N PRO A 153 -1.53 -13.76 19.07
CA PRO A 153 -0.09 -13.57 19.15
C PRO A 153 0.59 -14.93 19.23
N ILE A 154 1.83 -15.02 18.74
CA ILE A 154 2.69 -16.16 19.05
C ILE A 154 3.33 -15.88 20.41
N GLN A 155 3.19 -16.81 21.37
CA GLN A 155 3.99 -16.75 22.59
C GLN A 155 5.45 -17.02 22.22
N LYS A 156 6.30 -16.00 22.33
CA LYS A 156 7.74 -16.11 22.13
C LYS A 156 8.41 -16.11 23.49
N ASP A 157 9.32 -17.04 23.72
CA ASP A 157 10.21 -16.98 24.87
C ASP A 157 11.25 -15.86 24.67
N ALA A 158 11.78 -15.30 25.77
CA ALA A 158 12.74 -14.19 25.72
C ALA A 158 13.99 -14.50 24.88
N GLU A 159 14.41 -15.77 24.79
CA GLU A 159 15.48 -16.21 23.89
C GLU A 159 15.08 -16.15 22.41
N GLN A 160 13.83 -16.47 22.07
CA GLN A 160 13.34 -16.41 20.70
C GLN A 160 13.23 -14.96 20.21
N GLU A 161 12.79 -14.03 21.06
CA GLU A 161 12.79 -12.60 20.72
C GLU A 161 14.20 -12.06 20.46
N GLN A 162 15.18 -12.45 21.28
CA GLN A 162 16.57 -12.06 21.07
C GLN A 162 17.16 -12.66 19.78
N ARG A 163 16.77 -13.89 19.42
CA ARG A 163 17.16 -14.51 18.15
C ARG A 163 16.58 -13.77 16.95
N VAL A 164 15.29 -13.40 16.98
CA VAL A 164 14.67 -12.62 15.90
C VAL A 164 15.38 -11.28 15.71
N LYS A 165 15.68 -10.56 16.79
CA LYS A 165 16.45 -9.31 16.72
C LYS A 165 17.86 -9.51 16.15
N LYS A 166 18.56 -10.57 16.56
CA LYS A 166 19.90 -10.87 16.02
C LYS A 166 19.86 -11.26 14.54
N ASN A 167 18.86 -12.04 14.13
CA ASN A 167 18.68 -12.46 12.74
C ASN A 167 18.32 -11.27 11.84
N SER A 168 17.46 -10.37 12.30
CA SER A 168 17.16 -9.10 11.64
C SER A 168 18.43 -8.27 11.37
N VAL A 169 19.27 -8.09 12.40
CA VAL A 169 20.53 -7.36 12.27
C VAL A 169 21.51 -8.07 11.32
N ALA A 170 21.61 -9.40 11.41
CA ALA A 170 22.47 -10.19 10.52
C ALA A 170 22.02 -10.09 9.06
N ARG A 171 20.71 -10.19 8.79
CA ARG A 171 20.12 -10.05 7.45
C ARG A 171 20.36 -8.65 6.89
N ASN A 172 20.13 -7.60 7.68
CA ASN A 172 20.42 -6.23 7.26
C ASN A 172 21.90 -6.00 6.91
N ASN A 173 22.82 -6.62 7.66
CA ASN A 173 24.26 -6.54 7.35
C ASN A 173 24.62 -7.26 6.05
N LEU A 174 24.08 -8.47 5.82
CA LEU A 174 24.27 -9.21 4.57
C LEU A 174 23.72 -8.44 3.38
N MET A 175 22.55 -7.82 3.53
CA MET A 175 21.93 -7.04 2.46
C MET A 175 22.70 -5.75 2.15
N ALA A 176 23.27 -5.08 3.16
CA ALA A 176 24.17 -3.95 2.95
C ALA A 176 25.49 -4.34 2.27
N ALA A 177 26.00 -5.56 2.52
CA ALA A 177 27.18 -6.10 1.86
C ALA A 177 26.88 -6.45 0.38
N ALA A 178 25.75 -7.10 0.11
CA ALA A 178 25.30 -7.42 -1.24
C ALA A 178 25.18 -6.17 -2.13
N ARG A 179 24.67 -5.05 -1.60
CA ARG A 179 24.63 -3.75 -2.31
C ARG A 179 26.00 -3.19 -2.68
N LYS A 180 27.06 -3.58 -1.98
CA LYS A 180 28.44 -3.19 -2.29
C LYS A 180 29.09 -4.13 -3.31
N GLY A 181 28.35 -5.12 -3.83
CA GLY A 181 28.84 -6.10 -4.79
C GLY A 181 29.54 -7.31 -4.15
N ASP A 182 29.25 -7.60 -2.89
CA ASP A 182 29.78 -8.79 -2.21
C ASP A 182 29.07 -10.07 -2.72
N GLU A 183 29.77 -10.87 -3.53
CA GLU A 183 29.25 -12.09 -4.15
C GLU A 183 28.82 -13.14 -3.11
N ASP A 184 29.54 -13.27 -1.99
CA ASP A 184 29.21 -14.24 -0.94
C ASP A 184 27.92 -13.85 -0.21
N ALA A 185 27.70 -12.55 0.00
CA ALA A 185 26.46 -12.05 0.57
C ALA A 185 25.27 -12.23 -0.39
N ILE A 186 25.49 -12.04 -1.70
CA ILE A 186 24.48 -12.26 -2.74
C ILE A 186 24.10 -13.76 -2.82
N GLU A 187 25.08 -14.66 -2.80
CA GLU A 187 24.85 -16.10 -2.81
C GLU A 187 24.09 -16.55 -1.55
N THR A 188 24.49 -16.03 -0.38
CA THR A 188 23.84 -16.37 0.89
C THR A 188 22.36 -15.93 0.89
N LEU A 189 22.08 -14.68 0.47
CA LEU A 189 20.72 -14.16 0.40
C LEU A 189 19.85 -14.93 -0.61
N THR A 190 20.40 -15.25 -1.78
CA THR A 190 19.66 -15.99 -2.81
C THR A 190 19.34 -17.42 -2.38
N LEU A 191 20.24 -18.09 -1.67
CA LEU A 191 19.99 -19.41 -1.06
C LEU A 191 18.94 -19.34 0.05
N GLU A 192 19.02 -18.34 0.94
CA GLU A 192 18.02 -18.15 2.00
C GLU A 192 16.61 -17.89 1.43
N ASP A 193 16.49 -17.04 0.40
CA ASP A 193 15.21 -16.70 -0.20
C ASP A 193 14.60 -17.89 -0.99
N MET A 194 15.43 -18.69 -1.67
CA MET A 194 15.01 -19.96 -2.32
C MET A 194 14.45 -20.98 -1.32
N ASP A 195 15.14 -21.17 -0.20
CA ASP A 195 14.74 -22.10 0.84
C ASP A 195 13.47 -21.61 1.55
N MET A 196 13.39 -20.31 1.85
CA MET A 196 12.20 -19.69 2.44
C MET A 196 10.98 -19.88 1.53
N TYR A 197 11.11 -19.58 0.23
CA TYR A 197 10.02 -19.74 -0.74
C TYR A 197 9.56 -21.20 -0.86
N THR A 198 10.51 -22.14 -0.87
CA THR A 198 10.22 -23.58 -0.97
C THR A 198 9.52 -24.11 0.28
N ILE A 199 9.97 -23.69 1.47
CA ILE A 199 9.39 -24.09 2.76
C ILE A 199 7.98 -23.51 2.89
N ILE A 200 7.78 -22.25 2.51
CA ILE A 200 6.48 -21.59 2.63
C ILE A 200 5.49 -22.16 1.61
N SER A 201 5.88 -22.33 0.34
CA SER A 201 5.03 -22.89 -0.71
C SER A 201 4.56 -24.33 -0.42
N LYS A 202 5.47 -25.19 0.07
CA LYS A 202 5.12 -26.58 0.42
C LYS A 202 4.28 -26.71 1.69
N ARG A 203 4.40 -25.77 2.63
CA ARG A 203 3.74 -25.89 3.94
C ARG A 203 2.39 -25.16 4.00
N ILE A 204 2.20 -24.05 3.29
CA ILE A 204 0.93 -23.27 3.30
C ILE A 204 -0.33 -24.11 2.99
N GLN A 205 -0.19 -25.23 2.27
CA GLN A 205 -1.31 -26.14 1.99
C GLN A 205 -1.82 -26.92 3.22
N LYS A 206 -1.14 -26.88 4.37
CA LYS A 206 -1.58 -27.52 5.62
C LYS A 206 -1.92 -26.45 6.67
N GLU A 207 -3.09 -26.56 7.29
CA GLU A 207 -3.64 -25.59 8.27
C GLU A 207 -2.72 -25.32 9.49
N ASP A 208 -1.76 -26.20 9.77
CA ASP A 208 -0.85 -26.14 10.93
C ASP A 208 0.37 -25.19 10.77
N VAL A 209 0.40 -24.34 9.74
CA VAL A 209 1.53 -23.42 9.49
C VAL A 209 1.43 -22.08 10.22
N PHE A 210 0.24 -21.68 10.66
CA PHE A 210 0.02 -20.35 11.25
C PHE A 210 0.58 -20.21 12.69
N SER A 211 1.01 -21.32 13.28
CA SER A 211 1.79 -21.40 14.53
C SER A 211 3.30 -21.37 14.29
N LEU A 212 3.77 -21.59 13.05
CA LEU A 212 5.19 -21.67 12.68
C LEU A 212 5.71 -20.41 11.97
N VAL A 213 4.84 -19.69 11.25
CA VAL A 213 5.23 -18.48 10.52
C VAL A 213 4.77 -17.24 11.28
N ASP A 214 5.73 -16.40 11.63
CA ASP A 214 5.53 -15.17 12.39
C ASP A 214 4.84 -14.10 11.55
N THR A 215 5.44 -13.79 10.40
CA THR A 215 4.94 -12.86 9.39
C THR A 215 5.24 -13.36 7.97
N TYR A 216 4.43 -12.96 6.99
CA TYR A 216 4.74 -13.18 5.58
C TYR A 216 4.13 -12.07 4.71
N PHE A 217 4.76 -11.81 3.57
CA PHE A 217 4.30 -10.85 2.57
C PHE A 217 4.47 -11.49 1.19
N MET A 218 3.37 -11.79 0.49
CA MET A 218 3.42 -12.60 -0.74
C MET A 218 2.51 -12.04 -1.84
N PRO A 219 2.97 -12.01 -3.10
CA PRO A 219 2.10 -11.65 -4.23
C PRO A 219 0.84 -12.51 -4.26
N TYR A 220 -0.29 -11.90 -4.63
CA TYR A 220 -1.59 -12.57 -4.64
C TYR A 220 -2.40 -12.23 -5.89
N GLY A 221 -2.82 -13.27 -6.61
CA GLY A 221 -3.67 -13.12 -7.78
C GLY A 221 -2.87 -12.77 -9.04
N VAL A 222 -3.54 -12.10 -9.98
CA VAL A 222 -2.99 -11.72 -11.29
C VAL A 222 -2.43 -10.30 -11.28
N GLU A 223 -2.96 -9.44 -10.40
CA GLU A 223 -2.54 -8.04 -10.28
C GLU A 223 -1.26 -7.94 -9.47
N CYS A 224 -0.28 -7.19 -9.96
CA CYS A 224 1.04 -7.08 -9.35
C CYS A 224 1.04 -6.31 -8.02
N ASP A 225 0.02 -5.48 -7.78
CA ASP A 225 -0.11 -4.62 -6.59
C ASP A 225 -0.96 -5.25 -5.47
N GLN A 226 -1.27 -6.54 -5.57
CA GLN A 226 -2.02 -7.29 -4.57
C GLN A 226 -1.12 -8.27 -3.82
N TYR A 227 -1.27 -8.26 -2.49
CA TYR A 227 -0.47 -9.10 -1.60
C TYR A 227 -1.32 -9.79 -0.55
N SER A 228 -0.97 -11.03 -0.24
CA SER A 228 -1.42 -11.72 0.96
C SER A 228 -0.40 -11.43 2.06
N ILE A 229 -0.88 -10.90 3.18
CA ILE A 229 -0.03 -10.54 4.31
C ILE A 229 -0.45 -11.27 5.57
N LEU A 230 0.54 -11.55 6.41
CA LEU A 230 0.39 -11.87 7.82
C LEU A 230 1.37 -11.00 8.58
N GLY A 231 0.87 -10.10 9.42
CA GLY A 231 1.71 -9.17 10.18
C GLY A 231 1.17 -8.91 11.58
N GLU A 232 2.01 -8.39 12.45
CA GLU A 232 1.64 -7.99 13.82
C GLU A 232 0.95 -6.63 13.81
N ILE A 233 -0.13 -6.49 14.56
CA ILE A 233 -0.87 -5.25 14.74
C ILE A 233 -0.14 -4.41 15.79
N MET A 234 0.44 -3.30 15.37
CA MET A 234 1.18 -2.37 16.22
C MET A 234 0.28 -1.29 16.80
N ALA A 235 -0.71 -0.83 16.03
CA ALA A 235 -1.67 0.18 16.46
C ALA A 235 -3.01 -0.01 15.76
N ILE A 236 -4.07 0.50 16.39
CA ILE A 236 -5.44 0.43 15.88
C ILE A 236 -6.06 1.81 15.97
N ARG A 237 -6.61 2.27 14.85
CA ARG A 237 -7.47 3.45 14.78
C ARG A 237 -8.85 3.03 14.29
N LEU A 238 -9.87 3.59 14.92
CA LEU A 238 -11.26 3.42 14.53
C LEU A 238 -11.74 4.71 13.88
N VAL A 239 -12.22 4.62 12.65
CA VAL A 239 -12.84 5.75 11.94
C VAL A 239 -14.25 5.37 11.49
N THR A 240 -15.06 6.36 11.20
CA THR A 240 -16.44 6.18 10.73
C THR A 240 -16.59 6.94 9.44
N ASN A 241 -17.15 6.29 8.41
CA ASN A 241 -17.49 6.94 7.16
C ASN A 241 -18.68 7.88 7.39
N GLU A 242 -18.53 9.15 7.04
CA GLU A 242 -19.51 10.19 7.31
C GLU A 242 -20.79 10.06 6.46
N VAL A 243 -20.71 9.38 5.31
CA VAL A 243 -21.84 9.19 4.39
C VAL A 243 -22.64 7.94 4.74
N THR A 244 -21.96 6.84 5.05
CA THR A 244 -22.62 5.55 5.29
C THR A 244 -22.78 5.20 6.78
N GLY A 245 -22.02 5.85 7.66
CA GLY A 245 -21.93 5.49 9.07
C GLY A 245 -21.17 4.19 9.34
N GLU A 246 -20.59 3.56 8.32
CA GLU A 246 -19.83 2.32 8.47
C GLU A 246 -18.54 2.59 9.24
N LYS A 247 -18.25 1.72 10.23
CA LYS A 247 -17.03 1.79 11.03
C LYS A 247 -15.92 1.00 10.36
N ILE A 248 -14.72 1.53 10.40
CA ILE A 248 -13.57 1.01 9.67
C ILE A 248 -12.39 0.95 10.63
N TYR A 249 -11.66 -0.17 10.62
CA TYR A 249 -10.37 -0.28 11.28
C TYR A 249 -9.27 0.19 10.34
N ILE A 250 -8.42 1.08 10.84
CA ILE A 250 -7.09 1.35 10.27
C ILE A 250 -6.07 0.71 11.20
N LEU A 251 -5.46 -0.37 10.73
CA LEU A 251 -4.48 -1.17 11.46
C LEU A 251 -3.08 -0.78 11.00
N THR A 252 -2.22 -0.35 11.91
CA THR A 252 -0.79 -0.23 11.62
C THR A 252 -0.17 -1.61 11.79
N ILE A 253 0.31 -2.20 10.68
CA ILE A 253 0.81 -3.56 10.63
C ILE A 253 2.32 -3.55 10.43
N CYS A 254 3.03 -4.33 11.24
CA CYS A 254 4.43 -4.67 11.01
C CYS A 254 4.50 -6.06 10.36
N CYS A 255 5.02 -6.12 9.14
CA CYS A 255 5.19 -7.36 8.39
C CYS A 255 6.59 -7.39 7.79
N ASN A 256 7.44 -8.32 8.23
CA ASN A 256 8.85 -8.41 7.80
C ASN A 256 9.56 -7.04 7.90
N GLU A 257 9.47 -6.37 9.07
CA GLU A 257 10.04 -5.04 9.34
C GLU A 257 9.46 -3.86 8.51
N LEU A 258 8.59 -4.14 7.55
CA LEU A 258 7.82 -3.14 6.85
C LEU A 258 6.61 -2.74 7.71
N THR A 259 6.53 -1.46 8.06
CA THR A 259 5.40 -0.91 8.82
C THR A 259 4.56 0.00 7.93
N PHE A 260 3.28 -0.34 7.79
CA PHE A 260 2.33 0.40 6.97
C PHE A 260 0.91 0.27 7.52
N ASP A 261 0.03 1.19 7.10
CA ASP A 261 -1.36 1.19 7.53
C ASP A 261 -2.25 0.38 6.57
N VAL A 262 -3.19 -0.38 7.12
CA VAL A 262 -4.18 -1.16 6.37
C VAL A 262 -5.59 -0.79 6.81
N SER A 263 -6.42 -0.37 5.86
CA SER A 263 -7.84 -0.13 6.08
C SER A 263 -8.67 -1.38 5.80
N VAL A 264 -9.54 -1.75 6.73
CA VAL A 264 -10.49 -2.85 6.58
C VAL A 264 -11.80 -2.52 7.27
N ASN A 265 -12.91 -2.82 6.62
CA ASN A 265 -14.23 -2.61 7.19
C ASN A 265 -14.48 -3.60 8.33
N ILE A 266 -15.07 -3.15 9.44
CA ILE A 266 -15.31 -4.01 10.61
C ILE A 266 -16.17 -5.21 10.27
N ILE A 267 -17.17 -5.04 9.39
CA ILE A 267 -18.07 -6.12 8.99
C ILE A 267 -17.35 -7.25 8.24
N ASP A 268 -16.18 -6.96 7.67
CA ASP A 268 -15.37 -7.87 6.87
C ASP A 268 -14.18 -8.45 7.67
N VAL A 269 -14.09 -8.16 8.97
CA VAL A 269 -13.05 -8.69 9.86
C VAL A 269 -13.61 -9.83 10.71
N TYR A 270 -12.94 -10.98 10.65
CA TYR A 270 -13.20 -12.10 11.54
C TYR A 270 -12.26 -12.05 12.75
N GLY A 271 -12.83 -11.97 13.95
CA GLY A 271 -12.10 -11.81 15.21
C GLY A 271 -11.92 -10.35 15.62
N GLU A 272 -11.38 -10.13 16.80
CA GLU A 272 -11.23 -8.79 17.39
C GLU A 272 -9.77 -8.31 17.27
N PRO A 273 -9.49 -7.20 16.57
CA PRO A 273 -8.13 -6.68 16.46
C PRO A 273 -7.67 -6.13 17.80
N GLN A 274 -6.44 -6.44 18.17
CA GLN A 274 -5.78 -5.94 19.37
C GLN A 274 -4.29 -5.79 19.08
N VAL A 275 -3.63 -4.81 19.70
CA VAL A 275 -2.17 -4.66 19.60
C VAL A 275 -1.48 -5.95 20.07
N GLY A 276 -0.48 -6.41 19.31
CA GLY A 276 0.22 -7.67 19.51
C GLY A 276 -0.46 -8.90 18.88
N ARG A 277 -1.74 -8.81 18.48
CA ARG A 277 -2.37 -9.83 17.62
C ARG A 277 -1.87 -9.70 16.20
N ARG A 278 -2.16 -10.69 15.38
CA ARG A 278 -1.74 -10.71 13.97
C ARG A 278 -2.93 -10.52 13.05
N PHE A 279 -2.76 -9.72 12.01
CA PHE A 279 -3.73 -9.57 10.93
C PHE A 279 -3.31 -10.41 9.74
N LYS A 280 -4.22 -11.25 9.24
CA LYS A 280 -4.08 -11.98 7.98
C LYS A 280 -5.11 -11.48 7.00
N GLY A 281 -4.69 -11.08 5.80
CA GLY A 281 -5.62 -10.62 4.77
C GLY A 281 -4.96 -10.44 3.43
N VAL A 282 -5.79 -10.33 2.40
CA VAL A 282 -5.36 -9.87 1.08
C VAL A 282 -5.52 -8.35 1.04
N ILE A 283 -4.47 -7.67 0.61
CA ILE A 283 -4.40 -6.21 0.52
C ILE A 283 -4.16 -5.78 -0.92
N TRP A 284 -4.65 -4.61 -1.25
CA TRP A 284 -4.19 -3.82 -2.39
C TRP A 284 -3.26 -2.75 -1.89
N LEU A 285 -2.00 -2.83 -2.30
CA LEU A 285 -0.93 -1.96 -1.83
C LEU A 285 -0.93 -0.66 -2.63
N GLN A 286 -0.89 0.45 -1.91
CA GLN A 286 -0.87 1.80 -2.43
C GLN A 286 0.30 2.56 -1.81
N GLY A 287 0.87 3.51 -2.55
CA GLY A 287 1.99 4.30 -2.07
C GLY A 287 1.93 5.74 -2.53
N SER A 288 2.44 6.63 -1.68
CA SER A 288 2.69 8.03 -2.01
C SER A 288 4.19 8.27 -1.96
N ILE A 289 4.72 8.88 -3.01
CA ILE A 289 6.12 9.31 -3.06
C ILE A 289 6.19 10.69 -2.41
N ASN A 290 6.97 10.78 -1.34
CA ASN A 290 7.25 12.04 -0.66
C ASN A 290 8.44 12.70 -1.38
N PHE A 291 8.15 13.72 -2.17
CA PHE A 291 9.16 14.54 -2.82
C PHE A 291 9.78 15.52 -1.81
N PRO A 292 11.09 15.82 -1.90
CA PRO A 292 11.71 16.86 -1.09
C PRO A 292 11.03 18.22 -1.28
N GLU A 293 11.02 19.08 -0.26
CA GLU A 293 10.33 20.39 -0.29
C GLU A 293 10.75 21.30 -1.45
N GLU A 294 11.96 21.12 -2.01
CA GLU A 294 12.44 21.85 -3.19
C GLU A 294 11.68 21.50 -4.50
N PHE A 295 10.80 20.50 -4.47
CA PHE A 295 10.02 19.99 -5.62
C PHE A 295 8.50 20.19 -5.52
N ALA A 296 7.98 20.61 -4.36
CA ALA A 296 6.53 20.85 -4.14
C ALA A 296 6.05 22.17 -4.76
#